data_AF-A0A6D2K464-F1
#
_entry.id   AF-A0A6D2K464-F1
#
_cell.length_a   1.000
_cell.length_b   1.000
_cell.length_c   1.000
_cell.angle_alpha   90.00
_cell.angle_beta   90.00
_cell.angle_gamma   90.00
#
_symmetry.space_group_name_H-M   'P 1'
#
loop_
_entity.id
_entity.type
_entity.pdbx_description
1 polymer ?
#
loop_
_entity_poly.entity_id
_entity_poly.type
_entity_poly.pdbx_seq_one_letter_code
_entity_poly.pdbx_strand_id
1 'polypeptide(L)'
;LTHCNWCVSLYRYNRAEIVRDLAWRVGLELLDLPSEIQEKLTTLEKEYFKNHSVAIKTYMGKEGMELNVDMVPPKDPYIKVRVMENIDEGIVLSDKTTNFSRHSMHFLKRTDAEPYIARGQMEELTG
;
A
#
# COMPACT_ATOMS: atom_id res chain seq x y z
N LEU A 1 -24.00 11.54 -38.02
CA LEU A 1 -24.06 10.35 -37.13
C LEU A 1 -22.68 9.92 -36.62
N THR A 2 -21.63 9.90 -37.46
CA THR A 2 -20.25 9.52 -37.07
C THR A 2 -19.62 10.42 -35.99
N HIS A 3 -19.84 11.74 -36.05
CA HIS A 3 -19.28 12.70 -35.09
C HIS A 3 -19.83 12.50 -33.66
N CYS A 4 -21.14 12.23 -33.51
CA CYS A 4 -21.75 11.98 -32.20
C CYS A 4 -21.22 10.69 -31.56
N ASN A 5 -20.99 9.66 -32.38
CA ASN A 5 -20.47 8.37 -31.92
C ASN A 5 -19.04 8.48 -31.37
N TRP A 6 -18.22 9.33 -31.97
CA TRP A 6 -16.87 9.63 -31.48
C TRP A 6 -16.92 10.30 -30.11
N CYS A 7 -17.75 11.33 -29.93
CA CYS A 7 -17.87 12.05 -28.66
C CYS A 7 -18.33 11.14 -27.52
N VAL A 8 -19.33 10.27 -27.78
CA VAL A 8 -19.83 9.32 -26.77
C VAL A 8 -18.77 8.29 -26.41
N SER A 9 -18.03 7.77 -27.41
CA SER A 9 -16.94 6.82 -27.18
C SER A 9 -15.80 7.43 -26.37
N LEU A 10 -15.40 8.66 -26.73
CA LEU A 10 -14.35 9.40 -26.02
C LEU A 10 -14.75 9.70 -24.57
N TYR A 11 -15.98 10.15 -24.34
CA TYR A 11 -16.51 10.38 -22.99
C TYR A 11 -16.49 9.11 -22.14
N ARG A 12 -16.96 7.98 -22.70
CA ARG A 12 -16.98 6.70 -21.99
C ARG A 12 -15.57 6.20 -21.70
N TYR A 13 -14.63 6.37 -22.64
CA TYR A 13 -13.23 6.03 -22.42
C TYR A 13 -12.59 6.88 -21.31
N ASN A 14 -12.78 8.20 -21.36
CA ASN A 14 -12.25 9.12 -20.35
C ASN A 14 -12.80 8.80 -18.95
N ARG A 15 -14.09 8.46 -18.86
CA ARG A 15 -14.68 8.00 -17.59
C ARG A 15 -14.05 6.70 -17.10
N ALA A 16 -13.83 5.72 -17.98
CA ALA A 16 -13.17 4.47 -17.62
C ALA A 16 -11.71 4.67 -17.17
N GLU A 17 -10.97 5.63 -17.74
CA GLU A 17 -9.64 6.04 -17.25
C GLU A 17 -9.70 6.56 -15.82
N ILE A 18 -10.63 7.49 -15.53
CA ILE A 18 -10.81 8.04 -14.18
C ILE A 18 -11.16 6.94 -13.17
N VAL A 19 -12.08 6.03 -13.52
CA VAL A 19 -12.47 4.92 -12.64
C VAL A 19 -11.29 3.98 -12.34
N ARG A 20 -10.38 3.76 -13.30
CA ARG A 20 -9.15 2.99 -13.06
C ARG A 20 -8.17 3.71 -12.15
N ASP A 21 -7.97 5.00 -12.37
CA ASP A 21 -7.07 5.84 -11.57
C ASP A 21 -7.53 5.94 -10.10
N LEU A 22 -8.85 5.99 -9.86
CA LEU A 22 -9.42 5.95 -8.49
C LEU A 22 -8.96 4.71 -7.70
N ALA A 23 -8.82 3.56 -8.36
CA ALA A 23 -8.41 2.32 -7.70
C ALA A 23 -6.99 2.42 -7.11
N TRP A 24 -6.11 3.15 -7.79
CA TRP A 24 -4.72 3.33 -7.37
C TRP A 24 -4.55 4.45 -6.34
N ARG A 25 -5.42 5.46 -6.34
CA ARG A 25 -5.29 6.62 -5.45
C ARG A 25 -5.97 6.45 -4.10
N VAL A 26 -7.11 5.76 -4.08
CA VAL A 26 -7.97 5.68 -2.90
C VAL A 26 -7.95 4.29 -2.29
N GLY A 27 -7.96 3.27 -3.14
CA GLY A 27 -7.97 1.88 -2.71
C GLY A 27 -8.65 0.98 -3.73
N LEU A 28 -8.39 -0.32 -3.62
CA LEU A 28 -8.98 -1.31 -4.52
C LEU A 28 -10.39 -1.74 -4.10
N GLU A 29 -10.91 -1.29 -2.96
CA GLU A 29 -12.27 -1.62 -2.55
C GLU A 29 -13.21 -0.44 -2.77
N LEU A 30 -14.44 -0.73 -3.20
CA LEU A 30 -15.44 0.32 -3.43
C LEU A 30 -15.79 1.07 -2.14
N LEU A 31 -15.69 0.40 -1.00
CA LEU A 31 -15.98 0.97 0.32
C LEU A 31 -14.95 2.03 0.74
N ASP A 32 -13.73 1.96 0.19
CA ASP A 32 -12.66 2.92 0.46
C ASP A 32 -12.94 4.28 -0.22
N LEU A 33 -13.81 4.31 -1.24
CA LEU A 33 -14.16 5.54 -1.93
C LEU A 33 -15.08 6.43 -1.06
N PRO A 34 -14.86 7.74 -0.99
CA PRO A 34 -15.81 8.68 -0.40
C PRO A 34 -17.22 8.55 -0.99
N SER A 35 -18.25 8.69 -0.16
CA SER A 35 -19.64 8.52 -0.58
C SER A 35 -20.02 9.44 -1.74
N GLU A 36 -19.50 10.67 -1.77
CA GLU A 36 -19.82 11.63 -2.84
C GLU A 36 -19.31 11.18 -4.23
N ILE A 37 -18.26 10.34 -4.25
CA ILE A 37 -17.73 9.75 -5.48
C ILE A 37 -18.55 8.51 -5.84
N GLN A 38 -18.87 7.66 -4.86
CA GLN A 38 -19.69 6.47 -5.09
C GLN A 38 -21.07 6.80 -5.67
N GLU A 39 -21.67 7.93 -5.28
CA GLU A 39 -22.96 8.39 -5.79
C GLU A 39 -22.89 8.87 -7.25
N LYS A 40 -21.72 9.34 -7.71
CA LYS A 40 -21.49 9.79 -9.10
C LYS A 40 -21.16 8.68 -10.07
N LEU A 41 -20.91 7.47 -9.57
CA LEU A 41 -20.66 6.28 -10.38
C LEU A 41 -21.97 5.59 -10.76
N THR A 42 -22.11 5.29 -12.04
CA THR A 42 -23.22 4.46 -12.52
C THR A 42 -23.05 3.01 -12.07
N THR A 43 -24.13 2.23 -12.04
CA THR A 43 -24.09 0.81 -11.65
C THR A 43 -23.08 0.00 -12.46
N LEU A 44 -22.99 0.27 -13.77
CA LEU A 44 -22.02 -0.37 -14.68
C LEU A 44 -20.58 -0.01 -14.32
N GLU A 45 -20.31 1.22 -13.92
CA GLU A 45 -18.97 1.66 -13.52
C GLU A 45 -18.56 1.06 -12.18
N LYS A 46 -19.51 0.90 -11.24
CA LYS A 46 -19.26 0.20 -9.97
C LYS A 46 -18.90 -1.25 -10.20
N GLU A 47 -19.60 -1.93 -11.10
CA GLU A 47 -19.29 -3.31 -11.48
C GLU A 47 -17.93 -3.40 -12.20
N TYR A 48 -17.66 -2.49 -13.13
CA TYR A 48 -16.36 -2.38 -13.80
C TYR A 48 -15.21 -2.17 -12.82
N PHE A 49 -15.39 -1.25 -11.84
CA PHE A 49 -14.42 -1.01 -10.79
C PHE A 49 -14.14 -2.28 -9.98
N LYS A 50 -15.18 -2.97 -9.53
CA LYS A 50 -15.05 -4.23 -8.79
C LYS A 50 -14.27 -5.29 -9.58
N ASN A 51 -14.61 -5.48 -10.86
CA ASN A 51 -13.93 -6.44 -11.73
C ASN A 51 -12.46 -6.06 -11.96
N HIS A 52 -12.20 -4.76 -12.14
CA HIS A 52 -10.84 -4.25 -12.30
C HIS A 52 -10.00 -4.49 -11.03
N SER A 53 -10.54 -4.18 -9.86
CA SER A 53 -9.89 -4.43 -8.57
C SER A 53 -9.56 -5.91 -8.36
N VAL A 54 -10.46 -6.82 -8.71
CA VAL A 54 -10.19 -8.27 -8.66
C VAL A 54 -9.04 -8.66 -9.59
N ALA A 55 -9.00 -8.11 -10.81
CA ALA A 55 -7.92 -8.37 -11.75
C ALA A 55 -6.56 -7.89 -11.21
N ILE A 56 -6.51 -6.71 -10.60
CA ILE A 56 -5.29 -6.17 -9.99
C ILE A 56 -4.86 -7.04 -8.81
N LYS A 57 -5.77 -7.39 -7.88
CA LYS A 57 -5.48 -8.29 -6.75
C LYS A 57 -4.96 -9.65 -7.22
N THR A 58 -5.53 -10.18 -8.30
CA THR A 58 -5.07 -11.44 -8.90
C THR A 58 -3.66 -11.33 -9.48
N TYR A 59 -3.35 -10.20 -10.12
CA TYR A 59 -2.01 -9.94 -10.65
C TYR A 59 -0.97 -9.81 -9.53
N MET A 60 -1.28 -9.05 -8.48
CA MET A 60 -0.42 -8.95 -7.29
C MET A 60 -0.14 -10.32 -6.65
N GLY A 61 -1.17 -11.16 -6.53
CA GLY A 61 -1.01 -12.53 -6.02
C GLY A 61 -0.13 -13.42 -6.90
N LYS A 62 -0.09 -13.20 -8.21
CA LYS A 62 0.77 -13.95 -9.14
C LYS A 62 2.23 -13.49 -9.09
N GLU A 63 2.46 -12.18 -9.03
CA GLU A 63 3.81 -11.61 -8.96
C GLU A 63 4.41 -11.67 -7.55
N GLY A 64 3.59 -11.96 -6.53
CA GLY A 64 4.04 -12.01 -5.14
C GLY A 64 4.47 -10.65 -4.58
N MET A 65 4.00 -9.56 -5.19
CA MET A 65 4.32 -8.18 -4.76
C MET A 65 3.04 -7.34 -4.63
N GLU A 66 3.02 -6.50 -3.60
CA GLU A 66 1.95 -5.53 -3.40
C GLU A 66 2.25 -4.25 -4.18
N LEU A 67 1.39 -3.91 -5.13
CA LEU A 67 1.53 -2.73 -6.00
C LEU A 67 0.91 -1.46 -5.42
N ASN A 68 0.12 -1.58 -4.34
CA ASN A 68 -0.56 -0.45 -3.68
C ASN A 68 0.28 0.17 -2.55
N VAL A 69 1.57 -0.14 -2.50
CA VAL A 69 2.49 0.46 -1.52
C VAL A 69 2.89 1.87 -1.95
N ASP A 70 3.31 2.66 -0.96
CA ASP A 70 3.64 4.07 -1.16
C ASP A 70 4.73 4.24 -2.24
N MET A 71 4.41 5.01 -3.29
CA MET A 71 5.35 5.32 -4.38
C MET A 71 6.37 6.41 -3.99
N VAL A 72 6.29 6.97 -2.78
CA VAL A 72 7.33 7.83 -2.25
C VAL A 72 8.49 6.94 -1.79
N PRO A 73 9.69 7.08 -2.38
CA PRO A 73 10.85 6.35 -1.91
C PRO A 73 11.06 6.69 -0.43
N PRO A 74 11.22 5.69 0.45
CA PRO A 74 11.35 5.94 1.88
C PRO A 74 12.50 6.91 2.13
N LYS A 75 12.25 7.97 2.89
CA LYS A 75 13.20 9.08 3.13
C LYS A 75 14.57 8.59 3.60
N ASP A 76 14.61 7.50 4.37
CA ASP A 76 15.81 6.72 4.66
C ASP A 76 15.43 5.23 4.87
N PRO A 77 16.11 4.27 4.20
CA PRO A 77 15.82 2.84 4.37
C PRO A 77 16.23 2.30 5.75
N TYR A 78 17.08 3.03 6.47
CA TYR A 78 17.54 2.68 7.82
C TYR A 78 17.00 3.66 8.84
N ILE A 79 16.47 3.12 9.93
CA ILE A 79 15.99 3.89 11.09
C ILE A 79 16.82 3.56 12.33
N LYS A 80 16.95 4.55 13.21
CA LYS A 80 17.57 4.38 14.51
C LYS A 80 16.50 3.98 15.52
N VAL A 81 16.67 2.81 16.13
CA VAL A 81 15.72 2.28 17.11
C VAL A 81 16.39 2.02 18.45
N ARG A 82 15.60 2.14 19.52
CA ARG A 82 15.95 1.75 20.88
C ARG A 82 15.15 0.52 21.28
N VAL A 83 15.82 -0.48 21.85
CA VAL A 83 15.20 -1.71 22.33
C VAL A 83 14.60 -1.49 23.71
N MET A 84 13.35 -1.91 23.94
CA MET A 84 12.65 -1.70 25.22
C MET A 84 12.73 -2.89 26.17
N GLU A 85 12.90 -4.10 25.64
CA GLU A 85 12.97 -5.37 26.39
C GLU A 85 14.11 -6.25 25.85
N ASN A 86 14.72 -7.11 26.67
CA ASN A 86 15.74 -8.05 26.16
C ASN A 86 15.07 -9.02 25.19
N ILE A 87 15.56 -9.08 23.95
CA ILE A 87 15.07 -10.03 22.96
C ILE A 87 16.16 -11.07 22.76
N ASP A 88 16.17 -12.05 23.66
CA ASP A 88 17.12 -13.15 23.63
C ASP A 88 16.73 -14.17 22.53
N GLU A 89 17.57 -14.18 21.49
CA GLU A 89 17.68 -15.19 20.43
C GLU A 89 16.50 -15.33 19.45
N GLY A 90 16.79 -15.08 18.17
CA GLY A 90 15.96 -15.55 17.06
C GLY A 90 15.35 -14.48 16.16
N ILE A 91 15.71 -13.20 16.35
CA ILE A 91 15.34 -12.16 15.38
C ILE A 91 16.12 -12.42 14.09
N VAL A 92 15.44 -13.04 13.12
CA VAL A 92 15.92 -13.13 11.74
C VAL A 92 15.71 -11.75 11.12
N LEU A 93 16.70 -10.87 11.27
CA LEU A 93 16.83 -9.76 10.34
C LEU A 93 17.33 -10.30 9.03
N SER A 94 16.96 -9.62 7.93
CA SER A 94 17.22 -10.00 6.55
C SER A 94 18.63 -10.53 6.23
N ASP A 95 19.66 -10.21 7.04
CA ASP A 95 21.04 -10.65 6.81
C ASP A 95 21.83 -11.14 8.05
N LYS A 96 21.34 -10.99 9.30
CA LYS A 96 22.10 -11.36 10.53
C LYS A 96 21.23 -11.71 11.73
N THR A 97 21.59 -12.77 12.44
CA THR A 97 21.08 -13.06 13.80
C THR A 97 21.85 -12.20 14.80
N THR A 98 21.18 -11.25 15.46
CA THR A 98 21.80 -10.41 16.51
C THR A 98 20.98 -10.47 17.78
N ASN A 99 21.65 -10.52 18.93
CA ASN A 99 20.99 -10.42 20.24
C ASN A 99 20.81 -8.94 20.61
N PHE A 100 19.63 -8.57 21.07
CA PHE A 100 19.26 -7.21 21.43
C PHE A 100 19.11 -7.08 22.93
N SER A 101 20.06 -6.38 23.55
CA SER A 101 19.99 -6.07 24.98
C SER A 101 18.99 -4.94 25.25
N ARG A 102 18.35 -4.98 26.40
CA ARG A 102 17.41 -3.94 26.84
C ARG A 102 18.09 -2.57 26.82
N HIS A 103 17.42 -1.57 26.26
CA HIS A 103 17.86 -0.19 26.09
C HIS A 103 19.07 0.02 25.16
N SER A 104 19.51 -0.99 24.41
CA SER A 104 20.51 -0.80 23.36
C SER A 104 19.93 -0.02 22.17
N MET A 105 20.80 0.65 21.42
CA MET A 105 20.41 1.39 20.21
C MET A 105 21.01 0.72 18.97
N HIS A 106 20.20 0.59 17.92
CA HIS A 106 20.61 -0.06 16.67
C HIS A 106 20.12 0.72 15.45
N PHE A 107 20.85 0.60 14.34
CA PHE A 107 20.42 1.07 13.03
C PHE A 107 19.96 -0.12 12.21
N LEU A 108 18.65 -0.19 11.94
CA LEU A 108 18.01 -1.32 11.27
C LEU A 108 17.25 -0.84 10.04
N LYS A 109 17.06 -1.74 9.05
CA LYS A 109 16.15 -1.45 7.95
C LYS A 109 14.75 -1.24 8.52
N ARG A 110 14.01 -0.27 7.99
CA ARG A 110 12.64 0.01 8.45
C ARG A 110 11.76 -1.25 8.43
N THR A 111 11.86 -2.05 7.36
CA THR A 111 11.13 -3.32 7.20
C THR A 111 11.43 -4.35 8.30
N ASP A 112 12.67 -4.41 8.79
CA ASP A 112 13.06 -5.34 9.86
C ASP A 112 12.58 -4.83 11.23
N ALA A 113 12.48 -3.51 11.43
CA ALA A 113 12.16 -2.89 12.71
C ALA A 113 10.65 -2.62 12.92
N GLU A 114 9.89 -2.33 11.86
CA GLU A 114 8.44 -2.11 11.87
C GLU A 114 7.64 -3.14 12.69
N PRO A 115 7.82 -4.47 12.52
CA PRO A 115 7.06 -5.45 13.28
C PRO A 115 7.34 -5.38 14.79
N TYR A 116 8.54 -4.95 15.21
CA TYR A 116 8.91 -4.81 16.62
C TYR A 116 8.44 -3.49 17.22
N ILE A 117 8.41 -2.43 16.41
CA ILE A 117 7.81 -1.14 16.81
C ILE A 117 6.30 -1.32 17.01
N ALA A 118 5.61 -2.00 16.10
CA ALA A 118 4.17 -2.29 16.22
C ALA A 118 3.81 -3.11 17.47
N ARG A 119 4.73 -3.97 17.93
CA ARG A 119 4.60 -4.77 19.16
C ARG A 119 5.04 -4.03 20.43
N GLY A 120 5.57 -2.80 20.31
CA GLY A 120 6.10 -2.01 21.43
C GLY A 120 7.43 -2.50 21.99
N GLN A 121 8.13 -3.39 21.28
CA GLN A 121 9.43 -3.94 21.71
C GLN A 121 10.61 -3.03 21.32
N MET A 122 10.42 -2.17 20.31
CA MET A 122 11.38 -1.18 19.87
C MET A 122 10.72 0.21 19.73
N GLU A 123 11.50 1.26 19.94
CA GLU A 123 11.07 2.66 19.81
C GLU A 123 11.92 3.37 18.75
N GLU A 124 11.29 4.05 17.78
CA GLU A 124 11.99 4.86 16.78
C GLU A 124 12.49 6.16 17.41
N LEU A 125 13.79 6.44 17.26
CA LEU A 125 14.38 7.70 17.67
C LEU A 125 14.41 8.64 16.45
N THR A 126 13.34 9.40 16.26
CA THR A 126 13.29 10.44 15.23
C THR A 126 14.09 11.66 15.72
N GLY A 127 15.16 12.01 15.01
CA GLY A 127 16.00 13.19 15.25
C GLY A 127 15.70 14.32 14.28
#